data_AF-A0A382ZW98-F1
#
_entry.id   AF-A0A382ZW98-F1
#
_cell.length_a   1.000
_cell.length_b   1.000
_cell.length_c   1.000
_cell.angle_alpha   90.00
_cell.angle_beta   90.00
_cell.angle_gamma   90.00
#
_symmetry.space_group_name_H-M   'P 1'
#
loop_
_entity.id
_entity.type
_entity.pdbx_description
1 polymer ?
#
loop_
_entity_poly.entity_id
_entity_poly.type
_entity_poly.pdbx_seq_one_letter_code
_entity_poly.pdbx_strand_id
1 'polypeptide(L)'
;MKTKVAFRRSRRVMRGQFEDRKVLARTMAEMREDVVRSLQLNRDLARLVERALQLDQGMKVGWSRNGEPNPKQGEMGVAPGLPEGARLRMLGALNDSVAAFSTGGNFTLEGTAGELFGAWNNGGNLSVERRVGAFLGHGMCDGRITVRDGAGDDAGSQMSGGLLLIRGDAGLRVGGGMSEGTIVVHGDVGREPGVGMTGGRIVINGR
;
A
#
# COMPACT_ATOMS: atom_id res chain seq x y z
N MET A 1 -12.34 50.75 43.34
CA MET A 1 -11.98 49.32 43.43
C MET A 1 -11.70 48.79 42.03
N LYS A 2 -10.46 48.41 41.70
CA LYS A 2 -10.10 47.75 40.43
C LYS A 2 -9.70 46.31 40.74
N THR A 3 -10.56 45.34 40.40
CA THR A 3 -10.29 43.92 40.60
C THR A 3 -9.50 43.39 39.40
N LYS A 4 -8.22 43.08 39.58
CA LYS A 4 -7.43 42.32 38.59
C LYS A 4 -7.72 40.82 38.77
N VAL A 5 -8.39 40.22 37.79
CA VAL A 5 -8.52 38.76 37.71
C VAL A 5 -7.25 38.20 37.06
N ALA A 6 -6.42 37.51 37.83
CA ALA A 6 -5.22 36.83 37.31
C ALA A 6 -5.59 35.41 36.83
N PHE A 7 -5.57 35.20 35.51
CA PHE A 7 -5.86 33.90 34.90
C PHE A 7 -4.63 32.98 35.05
N ARG A 8 -4.65 32.11 36.07
CA ARG A 8 -3.56 31.15 36.33
C ARG A 8 -3.76 29.90 35.46
N ARG A 9 -3.29 29.92 34.20
CA ARG A 9 -3.22 28.68 33.40
C ARG A 9 -2.29 27.68 34.11
N SER A 10 -2.82 26.51 34.45
CA SER A 10 -2.08 25.45 35.16
C SER A 10 -0.85 25.01 34.36
N ARG A 11 0.32 24.95 35.01
CA ARG A 11 1.60 24.50 34.39
C ARG A 11 1.50 23.11 33.74
N ARG A 12 0.55 22.27 34.17
CA ARG A 12 0.30 20.93 33.61
C ARG A 12 -0.31 20.98 32.21
N VAL A 13 -1.22 21.94 31.97
CA VAL A 13 -1.87 22.15 30.65
C VAL A 13 -0.87 22.69 29.64
N MET A 14 -0.02 23.64 30.05
CA MET A 14 1.06 24.15 29.21
C MET A 14 2.03 23.03 28.82
N ARG A 15 2.50 22.21 29.78
CA ARG A 15 3.41 21.08 29.48
C ARG A 15 2.81 20.07 28.50
N GLY A 16 1.52 19.72 28.62
CA GLY A 16 0.83 18.84 27.66
C GLY A 16 0.80 19.43 26.25
N GLN A 17 0.42 20.70 26.10
CA GLN A 17 0.41 21.39 24.80
C GLN A 17 1.81 21.53 24.17
N PHE A 18 2.86 21.63 24.99
CA PHE A 18 4.24 21.62 24.51
C PHE A 18 4.70 20.24 24.05
N GLU A 19 4.32 19.17 24.75
CA GLU A 19 4.62 17.79 24.32
C GLU A 19 3.84 17.41 23.06
N ASP A 20 2.55 17.77 22.95
CA ASP A 20 1.75 17.54 21.73
C ASP A 20 2.34 18.27 20.51
N ARG A 21 2.83 19.50 20.70
CA ARG A 21 3.52 20.25 19.64
C ARG A 21 4.85 19.61 19.23
N LYS A 22 5.60 19.04 20.18
CA LYS A 22 6.85 18.33 19.88
C LYS A 22 6.59 17.02 19.15
N VAL A 23 5.57 16.27 19.56
CA VAL A 23 5.13 15.04 18.87
C VAL A 23 4.71 15.40 17.46
N LEU A 24 3.83 16.39 17.28
CA LEU A 24 3.39 16.85 15.95
C LEU A 24 4.59 17.30 15.09
N ALA A 25 5.50 18.09 15.63
CA ALA A 25 6.68 18.55 14.89
C ALA A 25 7.59 17.38 14.49
N ARG A 26 7.78 16.40 15.37
CA ARG A 26 8.55 15.19 15.09
C ARG A 26 7.88 14.35 14.00
N THR A 27 6.58 14.11 14.10
CA THR A 27 5.81 13.37 13.09
C THR A 27 5.88 14.06 11.73
N MET A 28 5.74 15.39 11.68
CA MET A 28 5.86 16.15 10.44
C MET A 28 7.27 16.11 9.84
N ALA A 29 8.31 16.04 10.68
CA ALA A 29 9.69 15.87 10.22
C ALA A 29 9.91 14.46 9.65
N GLU A 30 9.45 13.42 10.34
CA GLU A 30 9.50 12.03 9.89
C GLU A 30 8.75 11.87 8.55
N MET A 31 7.52 12.39 8.45
CA MET A 31 6.74 12.40 7.21
C MET A 31 7.48 13.12 6.07
N ARG A 32 8.13 14.25 6.35
CA ARG A 32 8.90 14.97 5.33
C ARG A 32 10.07 14.12 4.83
N GLU A 33 10.75 13.40 5.70
CA GLU A 33 11.83 12.50 5.28
C GLU A 33 11.32 11.33 4.45
N ASP A 34 10.19 10.73 4.84
CA ASP A 34 9.54 9.65 4.07
C ASP A 34 9.20 10.11 2.66
N VAL A 35 8.63 11.31 2.51
CA VAL A 35 8.33 11.90 1.19
C VAL A 35 9.60 12.08 0.36
N VAL A 36 10.68 12.61 0.95
CA VAL A 36 11.95 12.79 0.24
C VAL A 36 12.54 11.46 -0.20
N ARG A 37 12.55 10.44 0.69
CA ARG A 37 13.01 9.08 0.36
C ARG A 37 12.17 8.46 -0.75
N SER A 38 10.86 8.62 -0.70
CA SER A 38 9.91 8.11 -1.71
C SER A 38 10.18 8.72 -3.09
N LEU A 39 10.34 10.03 -3.15
CA LEU A 39 10.65 10.73 -4.40
C LEU A 39 12.00 10.30 -4.97
N GLN A 40 13.02 10.16 -4.13
CA GLN A 40 14.34 9.71 -4.56
C GLN A 40 14.29 8.27 -5.09
N LEU A 41 13.65 7.37 -4.34
CA LEU A 41 13.47 5.98 -4.72
C LEU A 41 12.75 5.85 -6.06
N ASN A 42 11.66 6.59 -6.29
CA ASN A 42 10.94 6.54 -7.56
C ASN A 42 11.73 7.08 -8.74
N ARG A 43 12.54 8.13 -8.55
CA ARG A 43 13.46 8.62 -9.61
C ARG A 43 14.49 7.56 -9.99
N ASP A 44 15.03 6.88 -9.00
CA ASP A 44 16.01 5.82 -9.22
C ASP A 44 15.35 4.60 -9.88
N LEU A 45 14.17 4.19 -9.41
CA LEU A 45 13.39 3.10 -9.99
C LEU A 45 13.05 3.35 -11.45
N ALA A 46 12.58 4.55 -11.82
CA ALA A 46 12.22 4.86 -13.20
C ALA A 46 13.39 4.61 -14.17
N ARG A 47 14.58 5.12 -13.82
CA ARG A 47 15.81 4.93 -14.62
C ARG A 47 16.25 3.48 -14.66
N LEU A 48 16.18 2.80 -13.52
CA LEU A 48 16.62 1.41 -13.43
C LEU A 48 15.67 0.48 -14.19
N VAL A 49 14.35 0.69 -14.12
CA VAL A 49 13.35 -0.11 -14.84
C VAL A 49 13.52 0.04 -16.34
N GLU A 50 13.70 1.27 -16.84
CA GLU A 50 13.97 1.51 -18.26
C GLU A 50 15.22 0.74 -18.74
N ARG A 51 16.31 0.82 -17.98
CA ARG A 51 17.54 0.08 -18.30
C ARG A 51 17.33 -1.43 -18.21
N ALA A 52 16.60 -1.91 -17.21
CA ALA A 52 16.34 -3.33 -17.02
C ALA A 52 15.50 -3.91 -18.15
N LEU A 53 14.54 -3.17 -18.67
CA LEU A 53 13.76 -3.54 -19.86
C LEU A 53 14.66 -3.69 -21.09
N GLN A 54 15.55 -2.73 -21.34
CA GLN A 54 16.49 -2.79 -22.47
C GLN A 54 17.42 -4.00 -22.41
N LEU A 55 17.77 -4.44 -21.20
CA LEU A 55 18.69 -5.56 -20.96
C LEU A 55 17.98 -6.89 -20.72
N ASP A 56 16.64 -6.93 -20.74
CA ASP A 56 15.81 -8.05 -20.30
C ASP A 56 16.25 -8.64 -18.94
N GLN A 57 16.39 -7.77 -17.95
CA GLN A 57 16.84 -8.13 -16.60
C GLN A 57 15.77 -7.86 -15.55
N GLY A 58 15.79 -8.68 -14.49
CA GLY A 58 15.04 -8.40 -13.27
C GLY A 58 15.82 -7.48 -12.35
N MET A 59 15.09 -6.66 -11.61
CA MET A 59 15.63 -5.75 -10.62
C MET A 59 15.31 -6.21 -9.21
N LYS A 60 16.27 -6.01 -8.31
CA LYS A 60 16.08 -6.21 -6.87
C LYS A 60 16.40 -4.90 -6.15
N VAL A 61 15.52 -4.45 -5.26
CA VAL A 61 15.72 -3.27 -4.42
C VAL A 61 15.49 -3.64 -2.97
N GLY A 62 16.35 -3.14 -2.09
CA GLY A 62 16.34 -3.54 -0.69
C GLY A 62 17.40 -4.61 -0.37
N TRP A 63 18.41 -4.75 -1.23
CA TRP A 63 19.62 -5.54 -0.98
C TRP A 63 20.85 -4.72 -1.34
N SER A 64 21.97 -5.01 -0.67
CA SER A 64 23.29 -4.50 -1.05
C SER A 64 23.79 -5.18 -2.32
N ARG A 65 24.90 -4.67 -2.88
CA ARG A 65 25.56 -5.32 -4.04
C ARG A 65 26.06 -6.73 -3.73
N ASN A 66 26.35 -7.02 -2.46
CA ASN A 66 26.81 -8.34 -2.01
C ASN A 66 25.63 -9.26 -1.65
N GLY A 67 24.39 -8.80 -1.84
CA GLY A 67 23.19 -9.58 -1.55
C GLY A 67 22.72 -9.52 -0.10
N GLU A 68 23.34 -8.70 0.74
CA GLU A 68 22.89 -8.53 2.14
C GLU A 68 21.56 -7.77 2.19
N PRO A 69 20.60 -8.19 3.02
CA PRO A 69 19.33 -7.48 3.20
C PRO A 69 19.54 -6.02 3.63
N ASN A 70 18.86 -5.11 2.95
CA ASN A 70 18.80 -3.69 3.29
C ASN A 70 17.36 -3.17 3.06
N PRO A 71 16.40 -3.60 3.89
CA PRO A 71 14.98 -3.36 3.66
C PRO A 71 14.64 -1.87 3.57
N LYS A 72 13.72 -1.54 2.67
CA LYS A 72 13.09 -0.22 2.57
C LYS A 72 12.06 -0.02 3.69
N GLN A 73 11.90 1.22 4.14
CA GLN A 73 11.10 1.58 5.31
C GLN A 73 10.42 2.94 5.11
N GLY A 74 9.09 2.93 5.09
CA GLY A 74 8.27 4.14 5.10
C GLY A 74 8.08 4.82 3.75
N GLU A 75 8.74 4.36 2.68
CA GLU A 75 8.51 4.92 1.35
C GLU A 75 7.07 4.65 0.87
N MET A 76 6.45 5.67 0.28
CA MET A 76 5.08 5.68 -0.22
C MET A 76 5.05 5.89 -1.73
N GLY A 77 3.97 5.47 -2.39
CA GLY A 77 3.78 5.66 -3.82
C GLY A 77 4.87 5.01 -4.66
N VAL A 78 5.46 3.91 -4.18
CA VAL A 78 6.62 3.26 -4.80
C VAL A 78 6.21 2.51 -6.06
N ALA A 79 7.01 2.62 -7.12
CA ALA A 79 6.81 1.94 -8.41
C ALA A 79 5.43 2.21 -9.06
N PRO A 80 4.97 3.47 -9.18
CA PRO A 80 3.72 3.76 -9.84
C PRO A 80 3.85 3.50 -11.35
N GLY A 81 2.78 3.02 -11.98
CA GLY A 81 2.74 2.83 -13.43
C GLY A 81 3.73 1.79 -13.94
N LEU A 82 3.93 0.69 -13.22
CA LEU A 82 4.85 -0.36 -13.63
C LEU A 82 4.49 -0.86 -15.05
N PRO A 83 5.42 -0.79 -16.03
CA PRO A 83 5.12 -1.12 -17.41
C PRO A 83 5.22 -2.61 -17.69
N GLU A 84 4.67 -3.03 -18.83
CA GLU A 84 4.83 -4.37 -19.37
C GLU A 84 6.32 -4.77 -19.48
N GLY A 85 6.61 -6.05 -19.23
CA GLY A 85 7.97 -6.61 -19.26
C GLY A 85 8.81 -6.31 -18.02
N ALA A 86 8.46 -5.31 -17.20
CA ALA A 86 9.23 -4.97 -16.01
C ALA A 86 9.19 -6.12 -15.00
N ARG A 87 10.32 -6.39 -14.33
CA ARG A 87 10.43 -7.40 -13.29
C ARG A 87 11.11 -6.80 -12.07
N LEU A 88 10.34 -6.45 -11.05
CA LEU A 88 10.82 -5.76 -9.86
C LEU A 88 10.54 -6.60 -8.61
N ARG A 89 11.59 -6.84 -7.82
CA ARG A 89 11.52 -7.48 -6.51
C ARG A 89 12.01 -6.51 -5.45
N MET A 90 11.25 -6.32 -4.39
CA MET A 90 11.56 -5.37 -3.32
C MET A 90 11.51 -6.02 -1.95
N LEU A 91 12.42 -5.63 -1.07
CA LEU A 91 12.41 -5.98 0.34
C LEU A 91 12.12 -4.75 1.19
N GLY A 92 11.14 -4.82 2.08
CA GLY A 92 10.86 -3.73 3.02
C GLY A 92 9.43 -3.64 3.53
N ALA A 93 9.19 -2.72 4.46
CA ALA A 93 7.86 -2.29 4.84
C ALA A 93 7.58 -0.93 4.20
N LEU A 94 6.75 -0.95 3.16
CA LEU A 94 6.36 0.24 2.42
C LEU A 94 5.03 0.78 2.94
N ASN A 95 4.82 2.08 2.76
CA ASN A 95 3.57 2.75 3.11
C ASN A 95 2.58 2.63 1.94
N ASP A 96 1.74 3.65 1.74
CA ASP A 96 0.55 3.57 0.90
C ASP A 96 0.86 3.68 -0.60
N SER A 97 -0.11 3.29 -1.43
CA SER A 97 -0.13 3.50 -2.90
C SER A 97 1.02 2.87 -3.67
N VAL A 98 1.61 1.80 -3.14
CA VAL A 98 2.67 1.04 -3.83
C VAL A 98 2.08 0.33 -5.07
N ALA A 99 2.80 0.38 -6.18
CA ALA A 99 2.44 -0.23 -7.46
C ALA A 99 1.10 0.22 -8.06
N ALA A 100 0.61 1.40 -7.66
CA ALA A 100 -0.61 1.98 -8.23
C ALA A 100 -0.46 2.24 -9.74
N PHE A 101 -1.56 2.14 -10.49
CA PHE A 101 -1.64 2.40 -11.93
C PHE A 101 -0.78 1.48 -12.81
N SER A 102 -0.34 0.33 -12.30
CA SER A 102 0.50 -0.61 -13.07
C SER A 102 -0.21 -1.07 -14.34
N THR A 103 0.47 -1.00 -15.49
CA THR A 103 -0.07 -1.40 -16.81
C THR A 103 0.45 -2.75 -17.27
N GLY A 104 1.37 -3.36 -16.51
CA GLY A 104 1.95 -4.66 -16.80
C GLY A 104 3.07 -5.03 -15.81
N GLY A 105 3.87 -6.01 -16.21
CA GLY A 105 5.07 -6.40 -15.46
C GLY A 105 4.78 -7.24 -14.22
N ASN A 106 5.86 -7.68 -13.58
CA ASN A 106 5.84 -8.50 -12.37
C ASN A 106 6.46 -7.70 -11.22
N PHE A 107 5.70 -7.54 -10.14
CA PHE A 107 6.17 -6.93 -8.90
C PHE A 107 6.03 -7.90 -7.73
N THR A 108 7.10 -8.06 -6.95
CA THR A 108 7.08 -8.83 -5.71
C THR A 108 7.64 -7.99 -4.58
N LEU A 109 6.82 -7.77 -3.55
CA LEU A 109 7.22 -7.15 -2.29
C LEU A 109 7.36 -8.22 -1.20
N GLU A 110 8.60 -8.47 -0.81
CA GLU A 110 8.96 -9.20 0.41
C GLU A 110 8.83 -8.25 1.60
N GLY A 111 7.62 -8.21 2.16
CA GLY A 111 7.29 -7.41 3.32
C GLY A 111 5.86 -6.92 3.29
N THR A 112 5.57 -5.83 3.99
CA THR A 112 4.23 -5.25 4.13
C THR A 112 4.06 -4.03 3.24
N ALA A 113 2.81 -3.73 2.89
CA ALA A 113 2.44 -2.46 2.28
C ALA A 113 1.33 -1.79 3.08
N GLY A 114 1.24 -0.47 2.98
CA GLY A 114 0.14 0.32 3.52
C GLY A 114 -1.15 0.16 2.70
N GLU A 115 -1.96 1.21 2.68
CA GLU A 115 -3.22 1.25 1.96
C GLU A 115 -3.00 1.37 0.44
N LEU A 116 -4.03 1.08 -0.35
CA LEU A 116 -4.05 1.33 -1.81
C LEU A 116 -2.96 0.61 -2.62
N PHE A 117 -2.40 -0.48 -2.11
CA PHE A 117 -1.47 -1.30 -2.89
C PHE A 117 -2.13 -1.77 -4.20
N GLY A 118 -1.50 -1.53 -5.33
CA GLY A 118 -2.00 -1.94 -6.64
C GLY A 118 -3.33 -1.29 -7.03
N ALA A 119 -3.70 -0.15 -6.43
CA ALA A 119 -4.88 0.60 -6.84
C ALA A 119 -4.79 0.97 -8.33
N TRP A 120 -5.90 0.83 -9.05
CA TRP A 120 -6.02 1.05 -10.50
C TRP A 120 -5.05 0.19 -11.34
N ASN A 121 -4.69 -1.00 -10.86
CA ASN A 121 -3.94 -1.97 -11.67
C ASN A 121 -4.72 -2.34 -12.94
N ASN A 122 -4.03 -2.33 -14.07
CA ASN A 122 -4.58 -2.60 -15.40
C ASN A 122 -3.58 -3.44 -16.22
N GLY A 123 -3.25 -4.63 -15.70
CA GLY A 123 -2.39 -5.60 -16.39
C GLY A 123 -1.18 -6.07 -15.58
N GLY A 124 -0.85 -5.42 -14.47
CA GLY A 124 0.27 -5.84 -13.62
C GLY A 124 0.01 -7.14 -12.87
N ASN A 125 1.07 -7.93 -12.64
CA ASN A 125 1.08 -9.10 -11.77
C ASN A 125 1.86 -8.77 -10.48
N LEU A 126 1.13 -8.41 -9.44
CA LEU A 126 1.65 -7.84 -8.21
C LEU A 126 1.50 -8.85 -7.07
N SER A 127 2.54 -8.97 -6.23
CA SER A 127 2.56 -9.91 -5.10
C SER A 127 3.15 -9.28 -3.85
N VAL A 128 2.55 -9.58 -2.69
CA VAL A 128 3.03 -9.14 -1.36
C VAL A 128 3.07 -10.32 -0.41
N GLU A 129 4.22 -10.53 0.23
CA GLU A 129 4.45 -11.68 1.11
C GLU A 129 3.90 -11.49 2.53
N ARG A 130 3.62 -10.26 2.94
CA ARG A 130 3.01 -9.95 4.25
C ARG A 130 1.71 -9.17 4.07
N ARG A 131 1.17 -8.65 5.18
CA ARG A 131 -0.12 -7.97 5.24
C ARG A 131 -0.10 -6.67 4.42
N VAL A 132 -1.25 -6.37 3.82
CA VAL A 132 -1.53 -5.09 3.17
C VAL A 132 -2.65 -4.35 3.92
N GLY A 133 -2.62 -3.02 3.89
CA GLY A 133 -3.65 -2.16 4.46
C GLY A 133 -4.99 -2.20 3.72
N ALA A 134 -5.81 -1.18 3.97
CA ALA A 134 -7.12 -1.02 3.33
C ALA A 134 -7.00 -0.70 1.83
N PHE A 135 -8.10 -0.87 1.10
CA PHE A 135 -8.23 -0.50 -0.31
C PHE A 135 -7.24 -1.21 -1.25
N LEU A 136 -6.77 -2.40 -0.88
CA LEU A 136 -5.96 -3.27 -1.73
C LEU A 136 -6.65 -3.47 -3.09
N GLY A 137 -5.98 -3.13 -4.20
CA GLY A 137 -6.52 -3.31 -5.55
C GLY A 137 -7.75 -2.44 -5.85
N HIS A 138 -7.94 -1.33 -5.14
CA HIS A 138 -9.05 -0.41 -5.38
C HIS A 138 -9.10 0.02 -6.86
N GLY A 139 -10.26 -0.13 -7.50
CA GLY A 139 -10.47 0.28 -8.89
C GLY A 139 -9.62 -0.48 -9.91
N MET A 140 -9.10 -1.68 -9.59
CA MET A 140 -8.36 -2.48 -10.58
C MET A 140 -9.29 -2.96 -11.72
N CYS A 141 -8.79 -2.88 -12.95
CA CYS A 141 -9.53 -3.22 -14.17
C CYS A 141 -9.02 -4.51 -14.84
N ASP A 142 -7.74 -4.83 -14.66
CA ASP A 142 -7.12 -6.04 -15.20
C ASP A 142 -5.85 -6.42 -14.41
N GLY A 143 -5.25 -7.56 -14.74
CA GLY A 143 -4.06 -8.10 -14.10
C GLY A 143 -4.39 -8.91 -12.86
N ARG A 144 -3.37 -9.15 -12.04
CA ARG A 144 -3.45 -10.01 -10.87
C ARG A 144 -2.76 -9.40 -9.66
N ILE A 145 -3.39 -9.46 -8.51
CA ILE A 145 -2.78 -9.11 -7.23
C ILE A 145 -2.87 -10.33 -6.29
N THR A 146 -1.77 -10.69 -5.64
CA THR A 146 -1.72 -11.79 -4.66
C THR A 146 -1.10 -11.33 -3.33
N VAL A 147 -1.82 -11.51 -2.22
CA VAL A 147 -1.35 -11.15 -0.87
C VAL A 147 -1.36 -12.37 0.04
N ARG A 148 -0.24 -12.64 0.71
CA ARG A 148 -0.02 -13.88 1.48
C ARG A 148 -0.58 -13.88 2.90
N ASP A 149 -0.62 -12.73 3.58
CA ASP A 149 -0.89 -12.62 5.04
C ASP A 149 -2.18 -11.83 5.35
N GLY A 150 -2.98 -11.51 4.33
CA GLY A 150 -4.26 -10.83 4.47
C GLY A 150 -4.26 -9.34 4.11
N ALA A 151 -5.44 -8.74 4.14
CA ALA A 151 -5.70 -7.37 3.72
C ALA A 151 -6.58 -6.61 4.74
N GLY A 152 -6.58 -5.29 4.66
CA GLY A 152 -7.49 -4.43 5.41
C GLY A 152 -8.90 -4.38 4.81
N ASP A 153 -9.64 -3.33 5.19
CA ASP A 153 -10.98 -3.06 4.70
C ASP A 153 -11.00 -2.71 3.21
N ASP A 154 -12.13 -2.91 2.55
CA ASP A 154 -12.41 -2.46 1.18
C ASP A 154 -11.46 -3.03 0.11
N ALA A 155 -10.87 -4.20 0.37
CA ALA A 155 -10.07 -4.92 -0.62
C ALA A 155 -10.91 -5.21 -1.88
N GLY A 156 -10.39 -4.82 -3.05
CA GLY A 156 -11.07 -4.94 -4.34
C GLY A 156 -12.28 -4.01 -4.50
N SER A 157 -12.39 -2.94 -3.69
CA SER A 157 -13.47 -1.96 -3.87
C SER A 157 -13.41 -1.31 -5.26
N GLN A 158 -14.57 -1.11 -5.88
CA GLN A 158 -14.73 -0.57 -7.24
C GLN A 158 -13.98 -1.35 -8.34
N MET A 159 -13.61 -2.61 -8.10
CA MET A 159 -12.99 -3.47 -9.10
C MET A 159 -13.92 -3.68 -10.31
N SER A 160 -13.36 -3.58 -11.51
CA SER A 160 -14.07 -3.76 -12.79
C SER A 160 -13.46 -4.84 -13.69
N GLY A 161 -12.47 -5.58 -13.17
CA GLY A 161 -11.88 -6.74 -13.84
C GLY A 161 -10.60 -7.21 -13.15
N GLY A 162 -9.99 -8.27 -13.69
CA GLY A 162 -8.78 -8.91 -13.16
C GLY A 162 -9.03 -9.89 -12.00
N LEU A 163 -7.96 -10.25 -11.29
CA LEU A 163 -7.98 -11.25 -10.20
C LEU A 163 -7.25 -10.75 -8.94
N LEU A 164 -7.97 -10.73 -7.82
CA LEU A 164 -7.42 -10.46 -6.50
C LEU A 164 -7.44 -11.73 -5.64
N LEU A 165 -6.27 -12.21 -5.22
CA LEU A 165 -6.11 -13.39 -4.37
C LEU A 165 -5.53 -13.00 -3.01
N ILE A 166 -6.30 -13.24 -1.95
CA ILE A 166 -5.91 -12.96 -0.55
C ILE A 166 -5.84 -14.29 0.19
N ARG A 167 -4.66 -14.65 0.68
CA ARG A 167 -4.43 -15.93 1.36
C ARG A 167 -4.79 -15.93 2.84
N GLY A 168 -4.74 -14.77 3.50
CA GLY A 168 -5.15 -14.57 4.89
C GLY A 168 -6.52 -13.90 5.01
N ASP A 169 -6.80 -13.33 6.18
CA ASP A 169 -8.06 -12.65 6.46
C ASP A 169 -8.14 -11.29 5.75
N ALA A 170 -9.36 -10.89 5.40
CA ALA A 170 -9.66 -9.58 4.83
C ALA A 170 -10.67 -8.81 5.69
N GLY A 171 -10.60 -7.49 5.64
CA GLY A 171 -11.44 -6.61 6.44
C GLY A 171 -12.90 -6.54 5.99
N LEU A 172 -13.55 -5.44 6.36
CA LEU A 172 -14.94 -5.15 5.99
C LEU A 172 -15.05 -4.85 4.49
N ARG A 173 -16.26 -5.04 3.94
CA ARG A 173 -16.65 -4.52 2.60
C ARG A 173 -15.75 -4.96 1.43
N VAL A 174 -15.17 -6.16 1.51
CA VAL A 174 -14.42 -6.76 0.40
C VAL A 174 -15.28 -6.74 -0.87
N GLY A 175 -14.74 -6.21 -1.97
CA GLY A 175 -15.46 -6.06 -3.25
C GLY A 175 -16.58 -5.02 -3.23
N GLY A 176 -16.56 -4.05 -2.31
CA GLY A 176 -17.56 -2.98 -2.26
C GLY A 176 -17.63 -2.19 -3.58
N GLY A 177 -18.80 -2.13 -4.21
CA GLY A 177 -19.01 -1.46 -5.49
C GLY A 177 -18.35 -2.14 -6.70
N MET A 178 -17.93 -3.42 -6.57
CA MET A 178 -17.35 -4.19 -7.68
C MET A 178 -18.37 -4.41 -8.80
N SER A 179 -17.94 -4.25 -10.06
CA SER A 179 -18.79 -4.43 -11.25
C SER A 179 -18.41 -5.65 -12.08
N GLU A 180 -17.15 -6.09 -12.04
CA GLU A 180 -16.63 -7.25 -12.76
C GLU A 180 -15.34 -7.75 -12.10
N GLY A 181 -14.83 -8.91 -12.55
CA GLY A 181 -13.58 -9.51 -12.07
C GLY A 181 -13.78 -10.61 -11.02
N THR A 182 -12.69 -11.04 -10.36
CA THR A 182 -12.75 -12.09 -9.34
C THR A 182 -11.90 -11.76 -8.11
N ILE A 183 -12.49 -11.86 -6.93
CA ILE A 183 -11.82 -11.81 -5.63
C ILE A 183 -11.90 -13.21 -4.99
N VAL A 184 -10.78 -13.73 -4.52
CA VAL A 184 -10.69 -14.99 -3.78
C VAL A 184 -10.00 -14.73 -2.45
N VAL A 185 -10.68 -15.03 -1.35
CA VAL A 185 -10.15 -14.93 0.02
C VAL A 185 -10.12 -16.31 0.65
N HIS A 186 -8.95 -16.72 1.14
CA HIS A 186 -8.77 -18.01 1.83
C HIS A 186 -8.89 -17.93 3.36
N GLY A 187 -8.94 -16.73 3.92
CA GLY A 187 -9.24 -16.49 5.33
C GLY A 187 -10.66 -15.96 5.54
N ASP A 188 -10.89 -15.42 6.73
CA ASP A 188 -12.17 -14.84 7.12
C ASP A 188 -12.34 -13.46 6.48
N VAL A 189 -13.60 -13.08 6.22
CA VAL A 189 -13.95 -11.77 5.67
C VAL A 189 -14.86 -11.04 6.65
N GLY A 190 -14.59 -9.75 6.82
CA GLY A 190 -15.41 -8.86 7.61
C GLY A 190 -16.83 -8.67 7.07
N ARG A 191 -17.60 -7.80 7.72
CA ARG A 191 -19.01 -7.59 7.38
C ARG A 191 -19.17 -6.95 5.99
N GLU A 192 -20.34 -7.20 5.40
CA GLU A 192 -20.82 -6.59 4.16
C GLU A 192 -19.95 -6.85 2.90
N PRO A 193 -19.44 -8.08 2.67
CA PRO A 193 -18.75 -8.39 1.42
C PRO A 193 -19.70 -8.16 0.22
N GLY A 194 -19.18 -7.55 -0.84
CA GLY A 194 -19.95 -7.25 -2.05
C GLY A 194 -21.00 -6.15 -1.87
N VAL A 195 -20.89 -5.29 -0.84
CA VAL A 195 -21.82 -4.16 -0.68
C VAL A 195 -21.84 -3.28 -1.94
N GLY A 196 -23.00 -3.17 -2.59
CA GLY A 196 -23.14 -2.43 -3.84
C GLY A 196 -22.48 -3.08 -5.07
N MET A 197 -22.09 -4.36 -5.00
CA MET A 197 -21.57 -5.10 -6.15
C MET A 197 -22.66 -5.28 -7.22
N THR A 198 -22.34 -4.97 -8.48
CA THR A 198 -23.24 -5.11 -9.63
C THR A 198 -22.87 -6.27 -10.55
N GLY A 199 -21.66 -6.83 -10.41
CA GLY A 199 -21.19 -7.98 -11.19
C GLY A 199 -19.81 -8.48 -10.72
N GLY A 200 -19.31 -9.54 -11.36
CA GLY A 200 -18.09 -10.25 -10.97
C GLY A 200 -18.30 -11.41 -9.99
N ARG A 201 -17.24 -11.83 -9.28
CA ARG A 201 -17.28 -12.96 -8.32
C ARG A 201 -16.43 -12.70 -7.08
N ILE A 202 -16.98 -12.99 -5.91
CA ILE A 202 -16.24 -13.06 -4.63
C ILE A 202 -16.35 -14.49 -4.10
N VAL A 203 -15.21 -15.15 -3.88
CA VAL A 203 -15.12 -16.50 -3.30
C VAL A 203 -14.45 -16.38 -1.94
N ILE A 204 -15.14 -16.83 -0.89
CA ILE A 204 -14.65 -16.78 0.49
C ILE A 204 -14.54 -18.22 0.99
N ASN A 205 -13.33 -18.60 1.42
CA ASN A 205 -13.02 -19.91 1.99
C ASN A 205 -12.53 -19.78 3.44
N GLY A 206 -13.12 -18.84 4.18
CA GLY A 206 -12.97 -18.65 5.62
C GLY A 206 -13.93 -19.52 6.45
N ARG A 207 -13.90 -19.37 7.78
CA ARG A 207 -14.70 -20.13 8.75
C ARG A 207 -15.95 -19.39 9.23
#